data_AF-S4PYS0-F1
#
_entry.id   AF-S4PYS0-F1
#
_cell.length_a   1.000
_cell.length_b   1.000
_cell.length_c   1.000
_cell.angle_alpha   90.00
_cell.angle_beta   90.00
_cell.angle_gamma   90.00
#
_symmetry.space_group_name_H-M   'P 1'
#
loop_
_entity.id
_entity.type
_entity.pdbx_description
1 polymer ?
#
loop_
_entity_poly.entity_id
_entity_poly.type
_entity_poly.pdbx_seq_one_letter_code
_entity_poly.pdbx_strand_id
1 'polypeptide(L)' 'TLAATRVYIGRKFGHTGEELKLSFESFPYTGLAKTYCVDHNVADSACSGTAYLSGIKGNSGTLGLSGAVKRGD' A
#
# COMPACT_ATOMS: atom_id res chain seq x y z
N THR A 1 5.36 4.06 8.50
CA THR A 1 4.04 3.85 9.16
C THR A 1 4.08 2.63 10.08
N LEU A 2 4.37 1.42 9.59
CA LEU A 2 4.34 0.17 10.38
C LEU A 2 5.19 0.20 11.67
N ALA A 3 6.49 0.46 11.57
CA ALA A 3 7.40 0.50 12.72
C ALA A 3 6.99 1.56 13.75
N ALA A 4 6.56 2.74 13.28
CA ALA A 4 6.06 3.80 14.16
C ALA A 4 4.79 3.37 14.92
N THR A 5 3.85 2.70 14.24
CA THR A 5 2.65 2.15 14.89
C THR A 5 3.03 1.12 15.95
N ARG A 6 4.03 0.28 15.68
CA ARG A 6 4.56 -0.70 16.64
C ARG A 6 5.02 -0.02 17.94
N VAL A 7 5.89 0.97 17.82
CA VAL A 7 6.39 1.77 18.96
C VAL A 7 5.25 2.45 19.70
N TYR A 8 4.28 3.01 18.97
CA TYR A 8 3.13 3.67 19.56
C TYR A 8 2.29 2.72 20.41
N ILE A 9 1.92 1.54 19.89
CA ILE A 9 1.15 0.57 20.66
C ILE A 9 1.95 0.00 21.82
N GLY A 10 3.24 -0.29 21.64
CA GLY A 10 4.12 -0.79 22.71
C GLY A 10 4.13 0.15 23.89
N ARG A 11 4.36 1.44 23.64
CA ARG A 11 4.33 2.48 24.68
C ARG A 11 2.94 2.64 25.32
N LYS A 12 1.87 2.56 24.52
CA LYS A 12 0.48 2.65 25.02
C LYS A 12 0.15 1.54 26.03
N PHE A 13 0.75 0.35 25.90
CA PHE A 13 0.57 -0.78 26.81
C PHE A 13 1.66 -0.89 27.90
N GLY A 14 2.53 0.12 28.05
CA GLY A 14 3.56 0.13 29.10
C GLY A 14 4.83 -0.65 28.77
N HIS A 15 5.04 -1.03 27.50
CA HIS A 15 6.28 -1.62 27.00
C HIS A 15 7.25 -0.55 26.48
N THR A 16 8.48 -0.93 26.09
CA THR A 16 9.49 0.03 25.63
C THR A 16 9.21 0.55 24.21
N GLY A 17 8.52 -0.24 23.37
CA GLY A 17 7.94 0.17 22.09
C GLY A 17 7.92 -0.93 21.03
N GLU A 18 9.00 -1.66 20.84
CA GLU A 18 9.19 -2.54 19.67
C GLU A 18 8.76 -4.00 19.90
N GLU A 19 8.36 -4.35 21.11
CA GLU A 19 8.11 -5.74 21.52
C GLU A 19 6.76 -6.28 21.04
N LEU A 20 5.78 -5.39 20.84
CA LEU A 20 4.46 -5.75 20.34
C LEU A 20 4.49 -5.97 18.83
N LYS A 21 3.60 -6.84 18.34
CA LYS A 21 3.44 -7.11 16.91
C LYS A 21 2.07 -6.63 16.44
N LEU A 22 2.01 -6.12 15.21
CA LEU A 22 0.74 -5.89 14.53
C LEU A 22 0.14 -7.25 14.11
N SER A 23 -1.19 -7.33 14.03
CA SER A 23 -1.88 -8.60 13.76
C SER A 23 -1.39 -9.32 12.49
N PHE A 24 -1.08 -8.56 11.44
CA PHE A 24 -0.57 -9.08 10.16
C PHE A 24 0.92 -9.45 10.17
N GLU A 25 1.69 -9.05 11.19
CA GLU A 25 3.11 -9.44 11.30
C GLU A 25 3.29 -10.90 11.73
N SER A 26 2.20 -11.56 12.15
CA SER A 26 2.15 -12.99 12.43
C SER A 26 1.87 -13.83 11.16
N PHE A 27 1.69 -13.21 9.99
CA PHE A 27 1.49 -13.95 8.75
C PHE A 27 2.79 -14.67 8.34
N PRO A 28 2.71 -15.91 7.82
CA PRO A 28 3.89 -16.72 7.51
C PRO A 28 4.65 -16.23 6.27
N TYR A 29 4.03 -15.39 5.45
CA TYR A 29 4.59 -14.90 4.19
C TYR A 29 4.62 -13.38 4.15
N THR A 30 5.66 -12.82 3.56
CA THR A 30 5.82 -11.39 3.33
C THR A 30 6.36 -11.14 1.92
N GLY A 31 6.08 -9.97 1.36
CA GLY A 31 6.50 -9.57 0.02
C GLY A 31 6.53 -8.06 -0.12
N LEU A 32 7.21 -7.58 -1.16
CA LEU A 32 7.32 -6.16 -1.50
C LEU A 32 6.56 -5.88 -2.80
N ALA A 33 5.81 -4.78 -2.84
CA ALA A 33 5.04 -4.37 -4.01
C ALA A 33 5.68 -3.13 -4.67
N LYS A 34 5.89 -3.19 -5.99
CA LYS A 34 6.29 -2.02 -6.80
C LYS A 34 5.06 -1.21 -7.21
N THR A 35 4.85 -0.06 -6.58
CA THR A 35 3.55 0.63 -6.59
C THR A 35 3.30 1.57 -7.77
N TYR A 36 4.29 1.93 -8.58
CA TYR A 36 4.18 2.93 -9.67
C TYR A 36 2.91 2.77 -10.53
N CYS A 37 2.28 3.89 -10.92
CA CYS A 37 1.28 3.92 -12.00
C CYS A 37 1.98 3.81 -13.36
N VAL A 38 1.27 3.49 -14.43
CA VAL A 38 1.88 3.40 -15.78
C VAL A 38 2.59 4.71 -16.19
N ASP A 39 2.05 5.86 -15.77
CA ASP A 39 2.51 7.20 -16.13
C ASP A 39 3.21 7.98 -14.99
N HIS A 40 3.23 7.46 -13.75
CA HIS A 40 3.81 8.14 -12.58
C HIS A 40 4.57 7.18 -11.66
N ASN A 41 5.78 7.57 -11.25
CA ASN A 41 6.59 6.81 -10.28
C ASN A 41 5.95 6.79 -8.88
N VAL A 42 5.36 7.92 -8.45
CA VAL A 42 4.61 8.02 -7.19
C VAL A 42 3.15 7.78 -7.51
N ALA A 43 2.60 6.70 -6.95
CA ALA A 43 1.23 6.29 -7.25
C ALA A 43 0.17 7.02 -6.41
N ASP A 44 -1.02 7.17 -6.99
CA ASP A 44 -2.22 7.58 -6.28
C ASP A 44 -3.10 6.37 -5.89
N SER A 45 -4.17 6.62 -5.14
CA SER A 45 -5.08 5.57 -4.68
C SER A 45 -5.85 4.89 -5.82
N ALA A 46 -6.18 5.59 -6.91
CA ALA A 46 -6.99 5.02 -7.99
C ALA A 46 -6.21 4.00 -8.83
N CYS A 47 -4.99 4.35 -9.27
CA CYS A 47 -4.16 3.46 -10.07
C CYS A 47 -3.69 2.24 -9.24
N SER A 48 -3.40 2.44 -7.96
CA SER A 48 -2.99 1.35 -7.05
C SER A 48 -4.15 0.40 -6.77
N GLY A 49 -5.35 0.93 -6.48
CA GLY A 49 -6.57 0.15 -6.33
C GLY A 49 -6.87 -0.73 -7.54
N THR A 50 -6.74 -0.16 -8.74
CA THR A 50 -6.85 -0.93 -9.99
C THR A 50 -5.81 -2.05 -10.03
N ALA A 51 -4.54 -1.76 -9.75
CA ALA A 51 -3.48 -2.76 -9.82
C ALA A 51 -3.70 -3.97 -8.89
N TYR A 52 -4.03 -3.77 -7.61
CA TYR A 52 -4.15 -4.89 -6.67
C TYR A 52 -5.54 -5.55 -6.64
N LEU A 53 -6.57 -4.94 -7.24
CA LEU A 53 -7.93 -5.53 -7.31
C LEU A 53 -8.23 -6.18 -8.66
N SER A 54 -7.71 -5.65 -9.77
CA SER A 54 -7.96 -6.18 -11.13
C SER A 54 -6.73 -6.82 -11.79
N GLY A 55 -5.55 -6.69 -11.19
CA GLY A 55 -4.31 -7.29 -11.70
C GLY A 55 -3.68 -6.55 -12.88
N ILE A 56 -4.19 -5.37 -13.25
CA ILE A 56 -3.63 -4.52 -14.31
C ILE A 56 -3.28 -3.13 -13.78
N LYS A 57 -2.14 -2.57 -14.22
CA LYS A 57 -1.78 -1.19 -13.86
C LYS A 57 -2.53 -0.18 -14.73
N GLY A 58 -3.04 0.86 -14.09
CA GLY A 58 -3.68 2.01 -14.73
C GLY A 58 -2.82 3.28 -14.69
N ASN A 59 -3.35 4.35 -15.26
CA ASN A 59 -2.78 5.71 -15.18
C ASN A 59 -3.21 6.41 -13.88
N SER A 60 -2.45 7.42 -13.45
CA SER A 60 -2.78 8.13 -12.22
C SER A 60 -4.15 8.81 -12.31
N GLY A 61 -4.97 8.64 -11.26
CA GLY A 61 -6.33 9.17 -11.21
C GLY A 61 -7.36 8.45 -12.08
N THR A 62 -7.03 7.29 -12.66
CA THR A 62 -7.98 6.41 -13.36
C THR A 62 -8.31 5.19 -12.50
N LEU A 63 -9.55 4.69 -12.56
CA LEU A 63 -10.03 3.57 -11.74
C LEU A 63 -10.68 2.50 -12.62
N GLY A 64 -10.23 1.25 -12.49
CA GLY A 64 -10.81 0.12 -13.23
C GLY A 64 -10.48 0.09 -14.73
N LEU A 65 -9.52 0.90 -15.17
CA LEU A 65 -9.09 1.02 -16.56
C LEU A 65 -7.61 0.67 -16.70
N SER A 66 -7.22 0.19 -17.88
CA SER A 66 -5.81 0.00 -18.22
C SER A 66 -5.11 1.33 -18.47
N GLY A 67 -3.78 1.31 -18.54
CA GLY A 67 -2.99 2.49 -18.93
C GLY A 67 -3.24 3.02 -20.35
N ALA A 68 -4.14 2.41 -21.13
CA ALA A 68 -4.51 2.89 -22.46
C ALA A 68 -5.44 4.12 -22.42
N VAL A 69 -6.21 4.32 -21.35
CA VAL A 69 -7.14 5.45 -21.21
C VAL A 69 -6.44 6.57 -20.45
N LYS A 70 -6.35 7.76 -21.03
CA LYS A 70 -5.80 8.91 -20.30
C LYS A 70 -6.87 9.50 -19.40
N ARG A 71 -6.42 10.09 -18.31
CA ARG A 71 -7.32 10.78 -17.39
C ARG A 71 -7.96 11.98 -18.10
N GLY A 72 -9.29 12.00 -18.17
CA GLY A 72 -10.06 13.09 -18.78
C GLY A 72 -10.39 12.90 -20.26
N ASP A 73 -10.07 11.73 -20.84
CA ASP A 73 -10.62 11.28 -22.13
C ASP A 73 -12.12 10.94 -22.06
#